data_AF-A0A7I8EQ15-F1
#
_entry.id   AF-A0A7I8EQ15-F1
#
_cell.length_a   1.000
_cell.length_b   1.000
_cell.length_c   1.000
_cell.angle_alpha   90.00
_cell.angle_beta   90.00
_cell.angle_gamma   90.00
#
_symmetry.space_group_name_H-M   'P 1'
#
loop_
_entity.id
_entity.type
_entity.pdbx_description
1 polymer ?
#
loop_
_entity_poly.entity_id
_entity_poly.type
_entity_poly.pdbx_seq_one_letter_code
_entity_poly.pdbx_strand_id
1 'polypeptide(L)' 'MMLIPNEYEKNIFSEDELVTWHYQNENKQIPLPAVVVRQEIHRVIIKTYLQGKIQQFDVDPDQLMNR' A
#
# COMPACT_ATOMS: atom_id res chain seq x y z
N MET A 1 -24.24 28.32 2.77
CA MET A 1 -23.76 26.98 3.15
C MET A 1 -22.91 26.46 2.01
N MET A 2 -21.58 26.45 2.16
CA MET A 2 -20.70 25.78 1.20
C MET A 2 -20.62 24.31 1.61
N LEU A 3 -21.10 23.42 0.75
CA LEU A 3 -20.86 21.98 0.85
C LEU A 3 -19.39 21.77 0.43
N ILE A 4 -18.54 21.44 1.40
CA ILE A 4 -17.16 21.02 1.17
C ILE A 4 -17.22 19.79 0.25
N PRO A 5 -16.40 19.68 -0.80
CA PRO A 5 -16.48 18.55 -1.70
C PRO A 5 -16.24 17.29 -0.87
N ASN A 6 -17.19 16.35 -0.98
CA ASN A 6 -16.97 14.98 -0.57
C ASN A 6 -15.78 14.50 -1.42
N GLU A 7 -14.58 14.54 -0.86
CA GLU A 7 -13.42 13.88 -1.44
C GLU A 7 -13.81 12.41 -1.52
N TYR A 8 -14.29 12.01 -2.69
CA TYR A 8 -14.43 10.61 -3.04
C TYR A 8 -13.06 10.00 -2.80
N GLU A 9 -12.94 9.27 -1.70
CA GLU A 9 -11.77 8.46 -1.36
C GLU A 9 -11.43 7.65 -2.59
N LYS A 10 -10.43 8.14 -3.32
CA LYS A 10 -10.03 7.51 -4.56
C LYS A 10 -9.39 6.21 -4.14
N ASN A 11 -9.98 5.07 -4.53
CA ASN A 11 -9.24 3.82 -4.52
C ASN A 11 -8.09 4.01 -5.51
N ILE A 12 -6.90 4.25 -4.96
CA ILE A 12 -5.66 4.51 -5.72
C ILE A 12 -5.13 3.18 -6.24
N PHE A 13 -5.33 2.12 -5.46
CA PHE A 13 -4.89 0.78 -5.75
C PHE A 13 -6.08 -0.17 -5.86
N SER A 14 -5.97 -1.13 -6.77
CA SER A 14 -6.95 -2.20 -6.96
C SER A 14 -6.54 -3.46 -6.20
N GLU A 15 -7.51 -4.28 -5.80
CA GLU A 15 -7.23 -5.63 -5.30
C GLU A 15 -6.47 -6.45 -6.36
N ASP A 16 -5.55 -7.29 -5.90
CA ASP A 16 -4.60 -8.07 -6.68
C ASP A 16 -3.59 -7.27 -7.53
N GLU A 17 -3.53 -5.94 -7.38
CA GLU A 17 -2.55 -5.10 -8.05
C GLU A 17 -1.13 -5.36 -7.54
N LEU A 18 -0.17 -5.52 -8.48
CA LEU A 18 1.24 -5.66 -8.16
C LEU A 18 1.87 -4.28 -7.96
N VAL A 19 2.36 -4.03 -6.75
CA VAL A 19 2.96 -2.76 -6.34
C VAL A 19 4.39 -2.97 -5.83
N THR A 20 5.14 -1.88 -5.75
CA THR A 20 6.45 -1.86 -5.07
C THR A 20 6.29 -1.16 -3.72
N TRP A 21 6.59 -1.86 -2.64
CA TRP A 21 6.58 -1.33 -1.28
C TRP A 21 7.99 -0.96 -0.82
N HIS A 22 8.18 0.28 -0.37
CA HIS A 22 9.45 0.74 0.20
C HIS A 22 9.56 0.37 1.68
N TYR A 23 9.93 -0.89 1.95
CA TYR A 23 10.11 -1.39 3.30
C TYR A 23 11.31 -0.72 3.98
N GLN A 24 11.08 -0.09 5.13
CA GLN A 24 12.14 0.45 5.97
C GLN A 24 12.68 -0.64 6.90
N ASN A 25 13.95 -0.99 6.72
CA ASN A 25 14.68 -1.85 7.64
C ASN A 25 15.90 -1.12 8.20
N GLU A 26 15.89 -0.87 9.51
CA GLU A 26 16.89 -0.10 10.26
C GLU A 26 17.12 1.30 9.65
N ASN A 27 18.02 1.41 8.66
CA ASN A 27 18.41 2.66 8.01
C ASN A 27 18.35 2.58 6.47
N LYS A 28 17.76 1.52 5.90
CA LYS A 28 17.67 1.31 4.45
C LYS A 28 16.21 1.19 4.03
N GLN A 29 15.86 1.89 2.96
CA GLN A 29 14.64 1.64 2.21
C GLN A 29 14.93 0.56 1.17
N ILE A 30 14.23 -0.56 1.29
CA ILE A 30 14.36 -1.71 0.40
C ILE A 30 13.06 -1.80 -0.41
N PRO A 31 13.10 -1.63 -1.74
CA PRO A 31 11.91 -1.85 -2.56
C PRO A 31 11.60 -3.36 -2.61
N LEU A 32 10.43 -3.73 -2.12
CA LEU A 32 9.93 -5.09 -2.11
C LEU A 32 8.70 -5.22 -3.01
N PRO A 33 8.62 -6.26 -3.86
CA PRO A 33 7.40 -6.53 -4.60
C PRO A 33 6.30 -6.96 -3.62
N ALA A 34 5.11 -6.42 -3.79
CA ALA A 34 3.94 -6.77 -2.99
C ALA A 34 2.67 -6.79 -3.85
N VAL A 35 1.66 -7.49 -3.37
CA VAL A 35 0.34 -7.55 -4.00
C VAL A 35 -0.66 -6.88 -3.07
N VAL A 36 -1.50 -6.00 -3.61
CA VAL A 36 -2.57 -5.34 -2.86
C VAL A 36 -3.67 -6.37 -2.58
N VAL A 37 -4.01 -6.53 -1.31
CA VAL A 37 -5.12 -7.40 -0.87
C VAL A 37 -6.42 -6.60 -0.84
N ARG A 38 -6.37 -5.36 -0.33
CA ARG A 38 -7.48 -4.40 -0.37
C ARG A 38 -6.97 -3.01 0.02
N GLN A 39 -7.72 -2.00 -0.36
CA GLN A 39 -7.53 -0.63 0.14
C GLN A 39 -8.65 -0.29 1.13
N GLU A 40 -8.26 0.28 2.27
CA GLU A 40 -9.14 0.95 3.21
C GLU A 40 -8.89 2.46 3.15
N ILE A 41 -9.74 3.25 3.83
CA ILE A 41 -9.78 4.72 3.74
C ILE A 41 -8.39 5.38 3.86
N HIS A 42 -7.58 4.94 4.83
CA HIS A 42 -6.28 5.55 5.12
C HIS A 42 -5.09 4.60 4.95
N ARG A 43 -5.31 3.38 4.46
CA ARG A 43 -4.26 2.35 4.40
C ARG A 43 -4.50 1.35 3.30
N VAL A 44 -3.42 0.75 2.84
CA VAL A 44 -3.45 -0.35 1.88
C VAL A 44 -2.95 -1.60 2.57
N ILE A 45 -3.71 -2.68 2.47
CA ILE A 45 -3.30 -3.98 2.99
C ILE A 45 -2.59 -4.68 1.85
N ILE A 46 -1.31 -4.99 2.05
CA ILE A 46 -0.50 -5.68 1.05
C ILE A 46 -0.05 -7.06 1.56
N LYS A 47 0.31 -7.93 0.62
CA LYS A 47 0.93 -9.23 0.87
C LYS A 47 2.27 -9.28 0.13
N THR A 48 3.35 -9.58 0.86
CA THR A 48 4.71 -9.68 0.29
C THR A 48 5.46 -10.87 0.87
N TYR A 49 6.52 -11.30 0.18
CA TYR A 49 7.44 -12.32 0.66
C TYR A 49 8.63 -11.64 1.35
N LEU A 50 8.72 -11.80 2.67
CA LEU A 50 9.77 -11.19 3.48
C LEU A 50 10.34 -12.24 4.44
N GLN A 51 11.67 -12.39 4.45
CA GLN A 51 12.39 -13.32 5.33
C GLN A 51 11.91 -14.78 5.23
N GLY A 52 11.66 -15.27 4.01
CA GLY A 52 11.33 -16.69 3.80
C GLY A 52 9.85 -17.04 3.99
N LYS A 53 8.99 -16.07 4.28
CA LYS A 53 7.55 -16.27 4.48
C LYS A 53 6.73 -15.19 3.79
N ILE A 54 5.50 -15.56 3.43
CA ILE A 54 4.52 -14.59 2.98
C ILE A 54 3.86 -13.93 4.18
N GLN A 55 3.85 -12.60 4.20
CA GLN A 55 3.32 -11.79 5.30
C GLN A 55 2.41 -10.70 4.75
N GLN A 56 1.43 -10.29 5.55
CA GLN A 56 0.57 -9.16 5.27
C GLN A 56 0.99 -7.94 6.11
N PHE A 57 0.88 -6.76 5.52
CA PHE A 57 1.21 -5.49 6.15
C PHE A 57 0.15 -4.45 5.84
N ASP A 58 -0.19 -3.65 6.84
CA ASP A 58 -0.93 -2.40 6.67
C ASP A 58 0.10 -1.32 6.38
N VAL A 59 0.00 -0.66 5.22
CA VAL A 59 0.96 0.35 4.78
C VAL A 59 0.25 1.62 4.33
N ASP A 60 0.95 2.75 4.43
CA ASP A 60 0.45 4.01 3.88
C ASP A 60 0.49 3.95 2.34
N PRO A 61 -0.53 4.49 1.64
CA PRO A 61 -0.52 4.62 0.18
C PRO A 61 0.77 5.24 -0.37
N ASP A 62 1.34 6.22 0.34
CA ASP A 62 2.56 6.95 -0.05
C ASP A 62 3.83 6.09 0.00
N GLN A 63 3.80 4.93 0.67
CA GLN A 63 4.91 3.97 0.70
C GLN A 63 4.89 3.02 -0.50
N LEU A 64 3.82 3.04 -1.28
CA LEU A 64 3.60 2.19 -2.44
C LEU A 64 3.85 2.96 -3.73
N MET A 65 4.46 2.30 -4.69
CA MET A 65 4.58 2.78 -6.06
C MET A 65 3.97 1.79 -7.03
N ASN A 66 3.15 2.31 -7.96
CA ASN A 66 2.72 1.56 -9.13
C ASN A 66 3.94 1.26 -10.02
N ARG A 67 3.92 0.09 -10.65
CA ARG A 67 4.95 -0.30 -11.62
C ARG A 67 4.81 0.43 -12.95
#